data_AF-W7YQS7-F1
#
_entry.id   AF-W7YQS7-F1
#
_cell.length_a   1.000
_cell.length_b   1.000
_cell.length_c   1.000
_cell.angle_alpha   90.00
_cell.angle_beta   90.00
_cell.angle_gamma   90.00
#
_symmetry.space_group_name_H-M   'P 1'
#
loop_
_entity.id
_entity.type
_entity.pdbx_description
1 polymer ?
#
loop_
_entity_poly.entity_id
_entity_poly.type
_entity_poly.pdbx_seq_one_letter_code
_entity_poly.pdbx_strand_id
1 'polypeptide(L)'
;MEAQLIETALLNFMNFQTLIATKASRIKQVAGNDMLLEFGTRRAQEADAAVWGARAAYIAGFDATSNMLAGQKFGIPTKGTHAHSWVQSFASEQEAFNTYAKVLPDFVSLLVDTFDTLKSGVPHAIETAKMLESMGKRLGSIRLDSGDLAYLSIKARKMLDDAGLAYVKIVASNDLDENTIFNLKAQGARIDTWGVGTQLITASDQPSLGGVYKLVEHEMDGVIVPTIKISGNPEKVTTPGKKDVYRIIDRVTGKATADYICFPDEEKPHDGLRLKLFNPQHPFLQKYVRNYDAVSMLVPVFEQGIQVYELPSLDEIRDYHKEQLAIFWPEYLRKLNPEFYRINISEKAWELKQRMMAEHMEEEE
;
A
#
# COMPACT_ATOMS: atom_id res chain seq x y z
N MET A 1 -12.28 -30.71 -6.67
CA MET A 1 -10.88 -30.88 -7.11
C MET A 1 -10.33 -29.60 -7.75
N GLU A 2 -11.07 -28.94 -8.64
CA GLU A 2 -10.64 -27.70 -9.31
C GLU A 2 -10.33 -26.54 -8.34
N ALA A 3 -11.21 -26.30 -7.36
CA ALA A 3 -11.00 -25.25 -6.35
C ALA A 3 -9.71 -25.44 -5.50
N GLN A 4 -9.26 -26.69 -5.34
CA GLN A 4 -8.04 -27.01 -4.60
C GLN A 4 -6.78 -26.68 -5.41
N LEU A 5 -6.86 -26.77 -6.75
CA LEU A 5 -5.72 -26.52 -7.63
C LEU A 5 -5.30 -25.04 -7.64
N ILE A 6 -6.28 -24.13 -7.54
CA ILE A 6 -6.03 -22.68 -7.63
C ILE A 6 -5.59 -22.05 -6.30
N GLU A 7 -5.74 -22.75 -5.17
CA GLU A 7 -5.43 -22.25 -3.83
C GLU A 7 -4.03 -21.63 -3.76
N THR A 8 -3.00 -22.38 -4.17
CA THR A 8 -1.61 -21.95 -4.02
C THR A 8 -1.30 -20.70 -4.85
N ALA A 9 -1.80 -20.64 -6.09
CA ALA A 9 -1.59 -19.50 -6.97
C ALA A 9 -2.32 -18.25 -6.44
N LEU A 10 -3.58 -18.38 -6.05
CA LEU A 10 -4.36 -17.28 -5.48
C LEU A 10 -3.70 -16.71 -4.23
N LEU A 11 -3.26 -17.57 -3.30
CA LEU A 11 -2.57 -17.12 -2.10
C LEU A 11 -1.25 -16.43 -2.43
N ASN A 12 -0.49 -16.93 -3.40
CA ASN A 12 0.77 -16.30 -3.80
C ASN A 12 0.55 -14.88 -4.34
N PHE A 13 -0.44 -14.70 -5.22
CA PHE A 13 -0.72 -13.40 -5.85
C PHE A 13 -1.35 -12.42 -4.87
N MET A 14 -2.38 -12.85 -4.13
CA MET A 14 -3.18 -11.97 -3.28
C MET A 14 -2.43 -11.53 -2.03
N ASN A 15 -1.66 -12.43 -1.40
CA ASN A 15 -0.92 -12.07 -0.19
C ASN A 15 0.13 -10.99 -0.48
N PHE A 16 0.93 -11.18 -1.53
CA PHE A 16 2.01 -10.25 -1.85
C PHE A 16 1.47 -8.88 -2.29
N GLN A 17 0.56 -8.83 -3.25
CA GLN A 17 0.06 -7.54 -3.76
C GLN A 17 -0.71 -6.75 -2.70
N THR A 18 -1.51 -7.42 -1.86
CA THR A 18 -2.23 -6.76 -0.75
C THR A 18 -1.25 -6.21 0.29
N LEU A 19 -0.20 -6.97 0.62
CA LEU A 19 0.83 -6.55 1.57
C LEU A 19 1.55 -5.28 1.10
N ILE A 20 2.01 -5.25 -0.15
CA ILE A 20 2.75 -4.10 -0.71
C ILE A 20 1.84 -2.88 -0.84
N ALA A 21 0.60 -3.05 -1.30
CA ALA A 21 -0.37 -1.95 -1.34
C ALA A 21 -0.62 -1.36 0.07
N THR A 22 -0.77 -2.22 1.08
CA THR A 22 -0.95 -1.78 2.48
C THR A 22 0.28 -1.03 3.01
N LYS A 23 1.49 -1.53 2.73
CA LYS A 23 2.75 -0.86 3.11
C LYS A 23 2.91 0.49 2.43
N ALA A 24 2.61 0.57 1.13
CA ALA A 24 2.63 1.81 0.38
C ALA A 24 1.62 2.83 0.91
N SER A 25 0.41 2.40 1.27
CA SER A 25 -0.61 3.26 1.88
C SER A 25 -0.14 3.83 3.22
N ARG A 26 0.51 3.02 4.08
CA ARG A 26 1.13 3.48 5.34
C ARG A 26 2.18 4.57 5.10
N ILE A 27 3.00 4.42 4.07
CA ILE A 27 4.01 5.42 3.69
C ILE A 27 3.34 6.68 3.12
N LYS A 28 2.31 6.55 2.27
CA LYS A 28 1.59 7.70 1.71
C LYS A 28 0.97 8.58 2.77
N GLN A 29 0.40 7.98 3.82
CA GLN A 29 -0.23 8.73 4.91
C GLN A 29 0.75 9.64 5.67
N VAL A 30 2.00 9.22 5.87
CA VAL A 30 3.01 10.07 6.54
C VAL A 30 3.68 11.07 5.60
N ALA A 31 3.79 10.73 4.31
CA ALA A 31 4.34 11.63 3.29
C ALA A 31 3.38 12.79 3.00
N GLY A 32 2.07 12.54 3.06
CA GLY A 32 1.02 13.50 2.76
C GLY A 32 1.00 13.83 1.27
N ASN A 33 1.10 15.11 0.95
CA ASN A 33 1.07 15.61 -0.44
C ASN A 33 2.42 15.53 -1.15
N ASP A 34 3.48 15.12 -0.46
CA ASP A 34 4.79 14.95 -1.06
C ASP A 34 4.75 13.84 -2.12
N MET A 35 5.64 13.95 -3.10
CA MET A 35 5.77 12.95 -4.16
C MET A 35 6.48 11.69 -3.64
N LEU A 36 5.94 10.53 -3.98
CA LEU A 36 6.52 9.23 -3.63
C LEU A 36 6.96 8.46 -4.89
N LEU A 37 8.19 7.96 -4.88
CA LEU A 37 8.79 7.20 -5.97
C LEU A 37 9.16 5.79 -5.49
N GLU A 38 8.72 4.77 -6.23
CA GLU A 38 9.04 3.37 -5.96
C GLU A 38 10.37 3.00 -6.64
N PHE A 39 11.43 2.81 -5.83
CA PHE A 39 12.81 2.55 -6.25
C PHE A 39 13.35 1.18 -5.81
N GLY A 40 12.47 0.24 -5.52
CA GLY A 40 12.76 -1.04 -4.88
C GLY A 40 13.17 -2.17 -5.81
N THR A 41 12.98 -2.06 -7.12
CA THR A 41 13.19 -3.17 -8.09
C THR A 41 14.47 -3.99 -7.85
N ARG A 42 15.61 -3.36 -7.58
CA ARG A 42 16.91 -4.05 -7.36
C ARG A 42 17.01 -4.85 -6.05
N ARG A 43 16.03 -4.73 -5.15
CA ARG A 43 15.94 -5.41 -3.85
C ARG A 43 14.68 -6.26 -3.72
N ALA A 44 13.83 -6.25 -4.74
CA ALA A 44 12.62 -7.06 -4.75
C ALA A 44 12.95 -8.55 -4.69
N GLN A 45 12.02 -9.34 -4.16
CA GLN A 45 12.13 -10.80 -4.09
C GLN A 45 11.75 -11.42 -5.44
N GLU A 46 12.66 -11.33 -6.41
CA GLU A 46 12.49 -11.74 -7.82
C GLU A 46 11.67 -10.80 -8.71
N ALA A 47 11.71 -11.09 -10.01
CA ALA A 47 11.22 -10.21 -11.08
C ALA A 47 9.72 -9.87 -10.97
N ASP A 48 8.87 -10.86 -10.69
CA ASP A 48 7.43 -10.62 -10.54
C ASP A 48 7.12 -9.76 -9.31
N ALA A 49 7.87 -9.94 -8.20
CA ALA A 49 7.71 -9.10 -7.02
C ALA A 49 8.05 -7.63 -7.34
N ALA A 50 9.08 -7.39 -8.17
CA ALA A 50 9.42 -6.02 -8.60
C ALA A 50 8.29 -5.39 -9.41
N VAL A 51 7.76 -6.10 -10.41
CA VAL A 51 6.78 -5.55 -11.36
C VAL A 51 5.40 -5.39 -10.72
N TRP A 52 4.89 -6.44 -10.06
CA TRP A 52 3.58 -6.41 -9.41
C TRP A 52 3.60 -5.61 -8.10
N GLY A 53 4.75 -5.57 -7.41
CA GLY A 53 4.93 -4.71 -6.24
C GLY A 53 4.91 -3.22 -6.60
N ALA A 54 5.56 -2.82 -7.71
CA ALA A 54 5.47 -1.45 -8.22
C ALA A 54 4.02 -1.04 -8.55
N ARG A 55 3.25 -1.94 -9.18
CA ARG A 55 1.81 -1.74 -9.42
C ARG A 55 1.03 -1.57 -8.12
N ALA A 56 1.23 -2.46 -7.15
CA ALA A 56 0.56 -2.39 -5.86
C ALA A 56 0.88 -1.09 -5.11
N ALA A 57 2.13 -0.63 -5.16
CA ALA A 57 2.54 0.64 -4.58
C ALA A 57 1.85 1.83 -5.26
N TYR A 58 1.75 1.83 -6.59
CA TYR A 58 1.07 2.89 -7.35
C TYR A 58 -0.42 2.99 -6.99
N ILE A 59 -1.13 1.86 -6.95
CA ILE A 59 -2.54 1.79 -6.50
C ILE A 59 -2.72 2.48 -5.15
N ALA A 60 -1.80 2.22 -4.22
CA ALA A 60 -1.90 2.69 -2.85
C ALA A 60 -1.44 4.13 -2.62
N GLY A 61 -0.94 4.82 -3.65
CA GLY A 61 -0.65 6.25 -3.59
C GLY A 61 0.77 6.66 -3.96
N PHE A 62 1.67 5.74 -4.34
CA PHE A 62 2.93 6.13 -4.97
C PHE A 62 2.69 6.75 -6.34
N ASP A 63 3.51 7.72 -6.73
CA ASP A 63 3.25 8.58 -7.89
C ASP A 63 3.99 8.12 -9.15
N ALA A 64 5.09 7.39 -8.99
CA ALA A 64 5.87 6.84 -10.09
C ALA A 64 6.74 5.66 -9.63
N THR A 65 7.26 4.89 -10.59
CA THR A 65 8.21 3.79 -10.38
C THR A 65 9.49 3.99 -11.19
N SER A 66 10.59 3.41 -10.72
CA SER A 66 11.81 3.23 -11.52
C SER A 66 11.75 2.02 -12.46
N ASN A 67 10.74 1.15 -12.30
CA ASN A 67 10.62 -0.07 -13.08
C ASN A 67 10.00 0.20 -14.45
N MET A 68 10.83 0.20 -15.49
CA MET A 68 10.39 0.46 -16.86
C MET A 68 9.39 -0.59 -17.38
N LEU A 69 9.50 -1.84 -16.96
CA LEU A 69 8.57 -2.90 -17.36
C LEU A 69 7.19 -2.70 -16.71
N ALA A 70 7.13 -2.28 -15.45
CA ALA A 70 5.87 -1.92 -14.80
C ALA A 70 5.23 -0.70 -15.48
N GLY A 71 6.04 0.30 -15.85
CA GLY A 71 5.57 1.45 -16.64
C GLY A 71 4.99 1.03 -17.99
N GLN A 72 5.69 0.16 -18.72
CA GLN A 72 5.22 -0.37 -20.01
C GLN A 72 3.94 -1.21 -19.87
N LYS A 73 3.88 -2.10 -18.89
CA LYS A 73 2.79 -3.08 -18.72
C LYS A 73 1.52 -2.46 -18.16
N PHE A 74 1.65 -1.47 -17.28
CA PHE A 74 0.53 -0.94 -16.50
C PHE A 74 0.28 0.56 -16.70
N GLY A 75 1.08 1.25 -17.52
CA GLY A 75 0.92 2.69 -17.74
C GLY A 75 1.37 3.56 -16.57
N ILE A 76 2.10 3.01 -15.60
CA ILE A 76 2.58 3.74 -14.43
C ILE A 76 3.63 4.77 -14.86
N PRO A 77 3.55 6.04 -14.40
CA PRO A 77 4.59 7.02 -14.67
C PRO A 77 5.96 6.51 -14.23
N THR A 78 6.95 6.58 -15.13
CA THR A 78 8.32 6.17 -14.83
C THR A 78 9.18 7.39 -14.49
N LYS A 79 9.96 7.28 -13.41
CA LYS A 79 10.90 8.33 -12.99
C LYS A 79 12.22 7.72 -12.53
N GLY A 80 13.31 8.41 -12.84
CA GLY A 80 14.65 8.03 -12.43
C GLY A 80 15.61 9.21 -12.56
N THR A 81 16.74 9.10 -11.88
CA THR A 81 17.89 10.00 -12.02
C THR A 81 19.05 9.23 -12.63
N HIS A 82 20.22 9.85 -12.77
CA HIS A 82 21.46 9.10 -12.92
C HIS A 82 21.93 8.51 -11.57
N ALA A 83 22.84 7.54 -11.63
CA ALA A 83 23.44 6.88 -10.45
C ALA A 83 24.84 7.44 -10.14
N HIS A 84 25.43 7.03 -9.02
CA HIS A 84 26.81 7.39 -8.66
C HIS A 84 27.81 6.95 -9.73
N SER A 85 27.60 5.78 -10.36
CA SER A 85 28.46 5.27 -11.41
C SER A 85 28.58 6.22 -12.61
N TRP A 86 27.53 7.01 -12.90
CA TRP A 86 27.60 8.06 -13.91
C TRP A 86 28.57 9.16 -13.49
N VAL A 87 28.48 9.66 -12.25
CA VAL A 87 29.37 10.72 -11.77
C VAL A 87 30.83 10.24 -11.73
N GLN A 88 31.03 9.00 -11.27
CA GLN A 88 32.35 8.38 -11.17
C GLN A 88 33.01 8.08 -12.53
N SER A 89 32.25 8.05 -13.64
CA SER A 89 32.82 7.81 -14.97
C SER A 89 33.45 9.05 -15.62
N PHE A 90 33.39 10.21 -14.97
CA PHE A 90 33.99 11.46 -15.44
C PHE A 90 35.19 11.87 -14.60
N ALA A 91 36.04 12.73 -15.17
CA ALA A 91 37.18 13.29 -14.45
C ALA A 91 36.77 14.27 -13.33
N SER A 92 35.59 14.86 -13.44
CA SER A 92 35.04 15.76 -12.41
C SER A 92 33.51 15.65 -12.28
N GLU A 93 33.01 15.95 -11.09
CA GLU A 93 31.57 15.99 -10.79
C GLU A 93 30.82 17.03 -11.64
N GLN A 94 31.42 18.22 -11.83
CA GLN A 94 30.85 19.29 -12.65
C GLN A 94 30.69 18.89 -14.12
N GLU A 95 31.68 18.18 -14.67
CA GLU A 95 31.60 17.65 -16.04
C GLU A 95 30.47 16.63 -16.19
N ALA A 96 30.32 15.72 -15.22
CA ALA A 96 29.25 14.73 -15.21
C ALA A 96 27.86 15.39 -15.20
N PHE A 97 27.67 16.41 -14.36
CA PHE A 97 26.39 17.13 -14.24
C PHE A 97 26.08 17.94 -15.50
N ASN A 98 27.04 18.71 -16.01
CA ASN A 98 26.86 19.48 -17.24
C ASN A 98 26.58 18.58 -18.45
N THR A 99 27.25 17.43 -18.54
CA THR A 99 27.02 16.46 -19.61
C THR A 99 25.62 15.87 -19.51
N TYR A 100 25.19 15.42 -18.33
CA TYR A 100 23.83 14.91 -18.12
C TYR A 100 22.76 15.95 -18.48
N ALA A 101 22.95 17.19 -18.01
CA ALA A 101 22.04 18.30 -18.27
C ALA A 101 21.95 18.69 -19.75
N LYS A 102 23.03 18.52 -20.53
CA LYS A 102 23.01 18.77 -21.98
C LYS A 102 22.29 17.68 -22.77
N VAL A 103 22.40 16.42 -22.34
CA VAL A 103 21.78 15.27 -23.02
C VAL A 103 20.28 15.19 -22.71
N LEU A 104 19.87 15.48 -21.46
CA LEU A 104 18.47 15.40 -21.00
C LEU A 104 18.01 16.73 -20.35
N PRO A 105 17.93 17.83 -21.12
CA PRO A 105 17.76 19.19 -20.56
C PRO A 105 16.39 19.49 -19.95
N ASP A 106 15.37 18.68 -20.23
CA ASP A 106 13.98 18.96 -19.82
C ASP A 106 13.64 18.43 -18.42
N PHE A 107 14.35 17.41 -17.94
CA PHE A 107 14.06 16.73 -16.68
C PHE A 107 15.34 16.37 -15.93
N VAL A 108 16.13 17.39 -15.58
CA VAL A 108 17.42 17.21 -14.90
C VAL A 108 17.20 16.99 -13.40
N SER A 109 17.67 15.86 -12.88
CA SER A 109 17.80 15.60 -11.45
C SER A 109 19.20 15.09 -11.13
N LEU A 110 19.94 15.83 -10.32
CA LEU A 110 21.37 15.57 -10.08
C LEU A 110 21.60 14.88 -8.72
N LEU A 111 22.38 13.81 -8.73
CA LEU A 111 22.82 13.12 -7.51
C LEU A 111 24.04 13.81 -6.91
N VAL A 112 23.87 14.47 -5.76
CA VAL A 112 24.84 15.46 -5.25
C VAL A 112 25.74 14.93 -4.11
N ASP A 113 25.67 13.66 -3.75
CA ASP A 113 26.40 13.10 -2.61
C ASP A 113 27.40 12.01 -3.02
N THR A 114 27.98 12.12 -4.22
CA THR A 114 29.03 11.18 -4.67
C THR A 114 30.35 11.39 -3.93
N PHE A 115 30.72 12.64 -3.64
CA PHE A 115 31.97 12.97 -2.94
C PHE A 115 31.72 13.74 -1.63
N ASP A 116 31.23 14.98 -1.71
CA ASP A 116 30.79 15.78 -0.55
C ASP A 116 29.57 16.61 -0.92
N THR A 117 28.44 16.33 -0.26
CA THR A 117 27.16 16.97 -0.57
C THR A 117 27.20 18.49 -0.52
N LEU A 118 27.79 19.07 0.53
CA LEU A 118 27.69 20.50 0.78
C LEU A 118 28.90 21.27 0.22
N LYS A 119 30.05 20.61 0.08
CA LYS A 119 31.28 21.25 -0.43
C LYS A 119 31.48 21.08 -1.93
N SER A 120 30.91 20.04 -2.55
CA SER A 120 31.06 19.80 -3.99
C SER A 120 29.71 19.68 -4.69
N GLY A 121 28.87 18.70 -4.33
CA GLY A 121 27.73 18.33 -5.18
C GLY A 121 26.65 19.41 -5.29
N VAL A 122 26.22 20.01 -4.17
CA VAL A 122 25.26 21.12 -4.20
C VAL A 122 25.83 22.35 -4.91
N PRO A 123 27.08 22.81 -4.63
CA PRO A 123 27.72 23.86 -5.42
C PRO A 123 27.75 23.58 -6.93
N HIS A 124 28.16 22.39 -7.35
CA HIS A 124 28.19 22.02 -8.77
C HIS A 124 26.79 21.93 -9.40
N ALA A 125 25.78 21.48 -8.62
CA ALA A 125 24.40 21.49 -9.08
C ALA A 125 23.86 22.91 -9.28
N ILE A 126 24.24 23.87 -8.43
CA ILE A 126 23.90 25.29 -8.59
C ILE A 126 24.51 25.85 -9.87
N GLU A 127 25.80 25.59 -10.13
CA GLU A 127 26.46 26.02 -11.37
C GLU A 127 25.77 25.43 -12.61
N THR A 128 25.46 24.13 -12.56
CA THR A 128 24.71 23.44 -13.63
C THR A 128 23.32 24.04 -13.83
N ALA A 129 22.64 24.41 -12.74
CA ALA A 129 21.34 25.07 -12.81
C ALA A 129 21.42 26.44 -13.50
N LYS A 130 22.45 27.24 -13.20
CA LYS A 130 22.69 28.53 -13.87
C LYS A 130 23.00 28.37 -15.35
N MET A 131 23.77 27.34 -15.71
CA MET A 131 23.98 26.97 -17.11
C MET A 131 22.64 26.64 -17.79
N LEU A 132 21.79 25.83 -17.18
CA LEU A 132 20.45 25.52 -17.71
C LEU A 132 19.57 26.77 -17.85
N GLU A 133 19.56 27.67 -16.87
CA GLU A 133 18.81 28.93 -16.92
C GLU A 133 19.25 29.79 -18.12
N SER A 134 20.54 29.82 -18.44
CA SER A 134 21.07 30.54 -19.63
C SER A 134 20.57 29.95 -20.96
N MET A 135 20.11 28.71 -20.96
CA MET A 135 19.53 28.00 -22.10
C MET A 135 17.99 28.03 -22.11
N GLY A 136 17.36 28.77 -21.19
CA GLY A 136 15.90 28.78 -21.02
C GLY A 136 15.34 27.49 -20.43
N LYS A 137 16.18 26.66 -19.79
CA LYS A 137 15.82 25.40 -19.14
C LYS A 137 15.96 25.55 -17.62
N ARG A 138 15.55 24.52 -16.86
CA ARG A 138 15.59 24.54 -15.39
C ARG A 138 16.05 23.20 -14.82
N LEU A 139 16.85 23.26 -13.77
CA LEU A 139 17.13 22.09 -12.93
C LEU A 139 15.86 21.68 -12.17
N GLY A 140 15.41 20.44 -12.34
CA GLY A 140 14.22 19.93 -11.67
C GLY A 140 14.46 19.66 -10.19
N SER A 141 15.52 18.92 -9.88
CA SER A 141 15.84 18.53 -8.51
C SER A 141 17.31 18.20 -8.26
N ILE A 142 17.68 18.18 -6.98
CA ILE A 142 18.85 17.47 -6.49
C ILE A 142 18.41 16.24 -5.69
N ARG A 143 19.23 15.19 -5.66
CA ARG A 143 18.99 13.96 -4.90
C ARG A 143 20.06 13.75 -3.83
N LEU A 144 19.60 13.48 -2.60
CA LEU A 144 20.38 13.05 -1.46
C LEU A 144 20.14 11.55 -1.24
N ASP A 145 21.18 10.73 -1.16
CA ASP A 145 21.10 9.27 -1.02
C ASP A 145 21.90 8.74 0.20
N SER A 146 22.44 9.62 1.04
CA SER A 146 23.28 9.26 2.19
C SER A 146 23.38 10.39 3.22
N GLY A 147 23.98 10.07 4.38
CA GLY A 147 24.22 11.02 5.47
C GLY A 147 22.97 11.38 6.29
N ASP A 148 23.09 12.43 7.10
CA ASP A 148 21.96 12.99 7.87
C ASP A 148 21.05 13.80 6.93
N LEU A 149 20.01 13.14 6.42
CA LEU A 149 19.08 13.72 5.44
C LEU A 149 18.36 14.98 5.96
N ALA A 150 18.08 15.08 7.27
CA ALA A 150 17.44 16.27 7.83
C ALA A 150 18.40 17.46 7.77
N TYR A 151 19.61 17.29 8.30
CA TYR A 151 20.64 18.33 8.27
C TYR A 151 21.01 18.73 6.83
N LEU A 152 21.29 17.75 5.97
CA LEU A 152 21.73 17.97 4.60
C LEU A 152 20.64 18.66 3.76
N SER A 153 19.37 18.24 3.88
CA SER A 153 18.28 18.89 3.13
C SER A 153 18.07 20.34 3.56
N ILE A 154 18.16 20.65 4.86
CA ILE A 154 18.03 22.03 5.36
C ILE A 154 19.16 22.92 4.82
N LYS A 155 20.41 22.42 4.86
CA LYS A 155 21.56 23.18 4.35
C LYS A 155 21.52 23.33 2.83
N ALA A 156 21.22 22.27 2.10
CA ALA A 156 21.09 22.30 0.65
C ALA A 156 19.98 23.25 0.21
N ARG A 157 18.82 23.22 0.88
CA ARG A 157 17.71 24.16 0.63
C ARG A 157 18.16 25.60 0.77
N LYS A 158 18.85 25.93 1.87
CA LYS A 158 19.40 27.27 2.09
C LYS A 158 20.37 27.69 0.96
N MET A 159 21.29 26.81 0.56
CA MET A 159 22.26 27.11 -0.51
C MET A 159 21.57 27.36 -1.85
N LEU A 160 20.55 26.56 -2.18
CA LEU A 160 19.75 26.74 -3.38
C LEU A 160 18.97 28.06 -3.33
N ASP A 161 18.36 28.39 -2.19
CA ASP A 161 17.58 29.62 -2.02
C ASP A 161 18.46 30.87 -2.09
N ASP A 162 19.63 30.85 -1.44
CA ASP A 162 20.61 31.93 -1.49
C ASP A 162 21.14 32.15 -2.94
N ALA A 163 21.10 31.10 -3.78
CA ALA A 163 21.43 31.17 -5.22
C ALA A 163 20.24 31.53 -6.13
N GLY A 164 19.07 31.82 -5.56
CA GLY A 164 17.84 32.16 -6.28
C GLY A 164 17.12 30.96 -6.92
N LEU A 165 17.43 29.74 -6.48
CA LEU A 165 16.94 28.47 -7.04
C LEU A 165 15.86 27.82 -6.16
N ALA A 166 14.96 28.62 -5.59
CA ALA A 166 13.87 28.17 -4.72
C ALA A 166 12.92 27.14 -5.38
N TYR A 167 12.91 27.08 -6.72
CA TYR A 167 12.09 26.14 -7.48
C TYR A 167 12.67 24.72 -7.54
N VAL A 168 13.99 24.55 -7.35
CA VAL A 168 14.67 23.25 -7.46
C VAL A 168 14.21 22.36 -6.31
N LYS A 169 13.70 21.16 -6.60
CA LYS A 169 13.19 20.24 -5.59
C LYS A 169 14.30 19.41 -4.94
N ILE A 170 14.08 18.95 -3.71
CA ILE A 170 15.00 18.03 -3.02
C ILE A 170 14.37 16.65 -2.95
N VAL A 171 15.01 15.68 -3.59
CA VAL A 171 14.66 14.26 -3.53
C VAL A 171 15.54 13.60 -2.47
N ALA A 172 14.97 12.78 -1.61
CA ALA A 172 15.72 11.92 -0.71
C ALA A 172 15.44 10.45 -1.01
N SER A 173 16.49 9.65 -1.05
CA SER A 173 16.47 8.19 -0.97
C SER A 173 17.46 7.74 0.10
N ASN A 174 17.36 6.49 0.55
CA ASN A 174 18.25 5.74 1.47
C ASN A 174 17.46 5.06 2.60
N ASP A 175 17.16 3.77 2.43
CA ASP A 175 16.47 2.91 3.41
C ASP A 175 15.29 3.57 4.14
N LEU A 176 14.55 4.41 3.41
CA LEU A 176 13.38 5.12 3.91
C LEU A 176 12.20 4.16 4.12
N ASP A 177 11.39 4.46 5.12
CA ASP A 177 10.11 3.83 5.44
C ASP A 177 9.18 4.89 6.05
N GLU A 178 7.98 4.51 6.46
CA GLU A 178 7.04 5.46 7.06
C GLU A 178 7.49 5.99 8.44
N ASN A 179 8.40 5.32 9.16
CA ASN A 179 8.93 5.81 10.45
C ASN A 179 9.96 6.92 10.22
N THR A 180 10.94 6.63 9.38
CA THR A 180 12.04 7.53 9.02
C THR A 180 11.52 8.77 8.32
N ILE A 181 10.59 8.64 7.37
CA ILE A 181 9.93 9.79 6.71
C ILE A 181 9.22 10.66 7.74
N PHE A 182 8.42 10.06 8.65
CA PHE A 182 7.74 10.81 9.71
C PHE A 182 8.72 11.59 10.59
N ASN A 183 9.81 10.94 11.03
CA ASN A 183 10.83 11.56 11.87
C ASN A 183 11.58 12.69 11.14
N LEU A 184 11.95 12.50 9.87
CA LEU A 184 12.60 13.53 9.06
C LEU A 184 11.71 14.76 8.89
N LYS A 185 10.41 14.55 8.61
CA LYS A 185 9.44 15.65 8.53
C LYS A 185 9.29 16.37 9.87
N ALA A 186 9.21 15.63 10.99
CA ALA A 186 9.12 16.20 12.33
C ALA A 186 10.36 17.04 12.71
N GLN A 187 11.55 16.67 12.21
CA GLN A 187 12.79 17.45 12.35
C GLN A 187 12.86 18.68 11.44
N GLY A 188 11.87 18.90 10.58
CA GLY A 188 11.82 20.03 9.65
C GLY A 188 12.69 19.84 8.41
N ALA A 189 13.03 18.60 8.04
CA ALA A 189 13.73 18.29 6.80
C ALA A 189 13.06 18.98 5.59
N ARG A 190 13.88 19.48 4.66
CA ARG A 190 13.42 20.22 3.47
C ARG A 190 13.44 19.31 2.25
N ILE A 191 12.69 18.22 2.32
CA ILE A 191 12.58 17.19 1.29
C ILE A 191 11.21 17.30 0.64
N ASP A 192 11.17 17.35 -0.69
CA ASP A 192 9.94 17.48 -1.48
C ASP A 192 9.47 16.13 -2.07
N THR A 193 10.37 15.16 -2.18
CA THR A 193 10.12 13.88 -2.86
C THR A 193 10.88 12.76 -2.19
N TRP A 194 10.23 11.61 -1.97
CA TRP A 194 10.79 10.47 -1.26
C TRP A 194 10.91 9.26 -2.19
N GLY A 195 12.13 8.81 -2.43
CA GLY A 195 12.44 7.57 -3.13
C GLY A 195 12.55 6.42 -2.15
N VAL A 196 11.55 5.52 -2.16
CA VAL A 196 11.49 4.39 -1.22
C VAL A 196 11.77 3.09 -1.96
N GLY A 197 12.75 2.33 -1.46
CA GLY A 197 13.21 1.09 -2.08
C GLY A 197 12.89 -0.14 -1.25
N THR A 198 13.93 -0.70 -0.61
CA THR A 198 13.88 -1.99 0.12
C THR A 198 12.69 -2.09 1.06
N GLN A 199 12.51 -1.11 1.97
CA GLN A 199 11.53 -1.19 3.04
C GLN A 199 10.08 -1.30 2.54
N LEU A 200 9.80 -0.73 1.36
CA LEU A 200 8.52 -0.85 0.69
C LEU A 200 8.39 -2.19 -0.03
N ILE A 201 9.28 -2.46 -0.99
CA ILE A 201 9.07 -3.53 -1.98
C ILE A 201 9.16 -4.93 -1.39
N THR A 202 9.82 -5.08 -0.24
CA THR A 202 9.90 -6.34 0.49
C THR A 202 8.97 -6.39 1.70
N ALA A 203 8.24 -5.29 2.00
CA ALA A 203 7.54 -5.10 3.25
C ALA A 203 8.39 -5.54 4.45
N SER A 204 9.60 -4.99 4.55
CA SER A 204 10.69 -5.47 5.40
C SER A 204 10.32 -5.74 6.87
N ASP A 205 9.42 -4.94 7.45
CA ASP A 205 8.97 -5.09 8.84
C ASP A 205 8.03 -6.29 9.04
N GLN A 206 7.34 -6.71 7.98
CA GLN A 206 6.47 -7.89 7.97
C GLN A 206 6.35 -8.44 6.53
N PRO A 207 7.29 -9.26 6.04
CA PRO A 207 7.38 -9.65 4.63
C PRO A 207 6.34 -10.70 4.20
N SER A 208 5.28 -10.89 4.99
CA SER A 208 4.18 -11.80 4.68
C SER A 208 2.88 -11.32 5.33
N LEU A 209 1.77 -11.46 4.61
CA LEU A 209 0.44 -11.08 5.12
C LEU A 209 -0.19 -12.17 6.00
N GLY A 210 -0.02 -13.45 5.63
CA GLY A 210 -0.59 -14.58 6.36
C GLY A 210 -2.02 -14.97 5.97
N GLY A 211 -2.50 -14.55 4.79
CA GLY A 211 -3.78 -14.99 4.23
C GLY A 211 -3.79 -16.50 3.96
N VAL A 212 -4.95 -17.12 4.16
CA VAL A 212 -5.15 -18.57 4.07
C VAL A 212 -6.38 -18.89 3.22
N TYR A 213 -6.38 -20.09 2.63
CA TYR A 213 -7.52 -20.66 1.94
C TYR A 213 -8.06 -21.83 2.78
N LYS A 214 -9.38 -21.93 2.89
CA LYS A 214 -10.08 -22.92 3.74
C LYS A 214 -11.39 -23.36 3.08
N LEU A 215 -11.62 -24.67 3.10
CA LEU A 215 -12.94 -25.24 2.81
C LEU A 215 -13.90 -24.84 3.94
N VAL A 216 -15.07 -24.31 3.57
CA VAL A 216 -16.11 -23.86 4.52
C VAL A 216 -17.41 -24.64 4.39
N GLU A 217 -17.64 -25.26 3.23
CA GLU A 217 -18.74 -26.18 2.95
C GLU A 217 -18.34 -27.08 1.78
N HIS A 218 -19.00 -28.23 1.66
CA HIS A 218 -18.83 -29.16 0.54
C HIS A 218 -20.14 -29.91 0.27
N GLU A 219 -20.26 -30.51 -0.90
CA GLU A 219 -21.41 -31.32 -1.26
C GLU A 219 -21.19 -32.79 -0.86
N MET A 220 -22.15 -33.36 -0.13
CA MET A 220 -22.24 -34.79 0.20
C MET A 220 -23.62 -35.29 -0.21
N ASP A 221 -23.69 -36.32 -1.05
CA ASP A 221 -24.94 -36.95 -1.49
C ASP A 221 -26.00 -35.96 -2.03
N GLY A 222 -25.56 -34.90 -2.73
CA GLY A 222 -26.43 -33.85 -3.28
C GLY A 222 -26.83 -32.75 -2.28
N VAL A 223 -26.29 -32.77 -1.06
CA VAL A 223 -26.59 -31.81 0.01
C VAL A 223 -25.33 -31.02 0.36
N ILE A 224 -25.45 -29.69 0.47
CA ILE A 224 -24.36 -28.83 0.93
C ILE A 224 -24.23 -28.94 2.45
N VAL A 225 -23.04 -29.34 2.90
CA VAL A 225 -22.69 -29.57 4.31
C VAL A 225 -21.57 -28.60 4.73
N PRO A 226 -21.78 -27.77 5.77
CA PRO A 226 -20.75 -26.89 6.30
C PRO A 226 -19.59 -27.68 6.93
N THR A 227 -18.38 -27.12 6.90
CA THR A 227 -17.17 -27.74 7.49
C THR A 227 -16.47 -26.79 8.45
N ILE A 228 -15.91 -27.34 9.53
CA ILE A 228 -15.12 -26.60 10.50
C ILE A 228 -13.75 -27.24 10.67
N LYS A 229 -12.71 -26.42 10.84
CA LYS A 229 -11.36 -26.87 11.20
C LYS A 229 -11.07 -26.43 12.62
N ILE A 230 -10.88 -27.39 13.52
CA ILE A 230 -10.53 -27.14 14.92
C ILE A 230 -9.03 -27.00 15.07
N SER A 231 -8.60 -26.22 16.06
CA SER A 231 -7.20 -25.97 16.36
C SER A 231 -7.05 -25.80 17.87
N GLY A 232 -5.93 -26.26 18.44
CA GLY A 232 -5.58 -25.94 19.83
C GLY A 232 -5.37 -24.44 20.12
N ASN A 233 -5.45 -23.60 19.09
CA ASN A 233 -5.56 -22.14 19.22
C ASN A 233 -6.99 -21.74 18.83
N PRO A 234 -7.82 -21.29 19.79
CA PRO A 234 -9.22 -20.94 19.52
C PRO A 234 -9.41 -19.90 18.40
N GLU A 235 -8.47 -18.97 18.27
CA GLU A 235 -8.48 -17.94 17.22
C GLU A 235 -8.29 -18.51 15.80
N LYS A 236 -7.74 -19.72 15.68
CA LYS A 236 -7.50 -20.41 14.38
C LYS A 236 -8.66 -21.33 13.99
N VAL A 237 -9.75 -21.34 14.74
CA VAL A 237 -10.96 -22.10 14.40
C VAL A 237 -11.72 -21.36 13.31
N THR A 238 -11.94 -22.04 12.18
CA THR A 238 -12.62 -21.45 11.01
C THR A 238 -14.11 -21.22 11.28
N THR A 239 -14.71 -20.28 10.55
CA THR A 239 -16.16 -20.05 10.59
C THR A 239 -16.80 -20.84 9.44
N PRO A 240 -17.71 -21.80 9.71
CA PRO A 240 -18.31 -22.69 8.70
C PRO A 240 -19.26 -21.98 7.71
N GLY A 241 -19.63 -22.68 6.62
CA GLY A 241 -20.62 -22.28 5.60
C GLY A 241 -20.16 -21.23 4.60
N LYS A 242 -20.78 -21.13 3.43
CA LYS A 242 -20.63 -20.00 2.50
C LYS A 242 -21.18 -18.74 3.15
N LYS A 243 -20.43 -17.64 3.05
CA LYS A 243 -20.75 -16.37 3.72
C LYS A 243 -20.58 -15.21 2.77
N ASP A 244 -21.37 -14.17 3.00
CA ASP A 244 -21.18 -12.85 2.42
C ASP A 244 -20.59 -11.89 3.45
N VAL A 245 -19.98 -10.83 2.95
CA VAL A 245 -19.38 -9.77 3.77
C VAL A 245 -19.95 -8.43 3.33
N TYR A 246 -20.52 -7.71 4.28
CA TYR A 246 -21.10 -6.39 4.07
C TYR A 246 -20.36 -5.33 4.87
N ARG A 247 -19.95 -4.24 4.22
CA ARG A 247 -19.48 -3.05 4.91
C ARG A 247 -20.67 -2.19 5.31
N ILE A 248 -20.77 -1.91 6.60
CA ILE A 248 -21.83 -1.11 7.19
C ILE A 248 -21.39 0.35 7.21
N ILE A 249 -22.01 1.16 6.36
CA ILE A 249 -21.76 2.60 6.23
C ILE A 249 -22.90 3.36 6.89
N ASP A 250 -22.58 4.20 7.85
CA ASP A 250 -23.59 5.03 8.53
C ASP A 250 -24.07 6.14 7.57
N ARG A 251 -25.39 6.24 7.33
CA ARG A 251 -25.96 7.18 6.34
C ARG A 251 -25.85 8.65 6.75
N VAL A 252 -25.67 8.93 8.04
CA VAL A 252 -25.57 10.31 8.55
C VAL A 252 -24.17 10.85 8.35
N THR A 253 -23.17 10.03 8.67
CA THR A 253 -21.76 10.40 8.66
C THR A 253 -21.07 10.03 7.35
N GLY A 254 -21.62 9.09 6.59
CA GLY A 254 -20.98 8.50 5.41
C GLY A 254 -19.77 7.61 5.75
N LYS A 255 -19.61 7.21 7.01
CA LYS A 255 -18.40 6.52 7.50
C LYS A 255 -18.63 5.03 7.72
N ALA A 256 -17.59 4.25 7.40
CA ALA A 256 -17.54 2.83 7.68
C ALA A 256 -17.51 2.58 9.19
N THR A 257 -18.49 1.81 9.67
CA THR A 257 -18.71 1.55 11.10
C THR A 257 -18.27 0.15 11.51
N ALA A 258 -18.41 -0.82 10.61
CA ALA A 258 -18.08 -2.23 10.82
C ALA A 258 -18.17 -2.99 9.51
N ASP A 259 -17.51 -4.14 9.45
CA ASP A 259 -17.86 -5.19 8.49
C ASP A 259 -18.72 -6.25 9.20
N TYR A 260 -19.70 -6.80 8.48
CA TYR A 260 -20.68 -7.76 8.95
C TYR A 260 -20.70 -8.99 8.05
N ILE A 261 -20.42 -10.15 8.63
CA ILE A 261 -20.32 -11.43 7.93
C ILE A 261 -21.55 -12.27 8.25
N CYS A 262 -22.29 -12.70 7.24
CA CYS A 262 -23.53 -13.48 7.41
C CYS A 262 -23.69 -14.54 6.32
N PHE A 263 -24.69 -15.40 6.47
CA PHE A 263 -25.06 -16.31 5.38
C PHE A 263 -25.82 -15.54 4.28
N PRO A 264 -25.73 -15.98 3.00
CA PRO A 264 -26.40 -15.31 1.88
C PRO A 264 -27.93 -15.22 1.98
N ASP A 265 -28.57 -16.10 2.76
CA ASP A 265 -30.02 -16.13 2.98
C ASP A 265 -30.50 -15.16 4.08
N GLU A 266 -29.58 -14.47 4.78
CA GLU A 266 -29.94 -13.54 5.84
C GLU A 266 -30.36 -12.17 5.30
N GLU A 267 -31.63 -11.78 5.52
CA GLU A 267 -32.16 -10.47 5.08
C GLU A 267 -31.68 -9.27 5.93
N LYS A 268 -31.29 -9.53 7.19
CA LYS A 268 -30.98 -8.49 8.19
C LYS A 268 -30.00 -7.39 7.75
N PRO A 269 -28.89 -7.64 7.03
CA PRO A 269 -28.00 -6.55 6.62
C PRO A 269 -28.64 -5.61 5.59
N HIS A 270 -29.69 -6.00 4.88
CA HIS A 270 -30.25 -5.22 3.77
C HIS A 270 -31.32 -4.20 4.17
N ASP A 271 -31.96 -4.39 5.34
CA ASP A 271 -33.12 -3.59 5.73
C ASP A 271 -32.77 -2.17 6.23
N GLY A 272 -31.51 -1.93 6.63
CA GLY A 272 -31.05 -0.67 7.23
C GLY A 272 -31.71 -0.32 8.58
N LEU A 273 -32.49 -1.22 9.17
CA LEU A 273 -33.35 -0.96 10.33
C LEU A 273 -32.60 -1.09 11.64
N ARG A 274 -32.19 -2.31 12.01
CA ARG A 274 -31.51 -2.59 13.28
C ARG A 274 -30.61 -3.81 13.16
N LEU A 275 -29.32 -3.57 13.16
CA LEU A 275 -28.31 -4.63 13.11
C LEU A 275 -27.58 -4.74 14.45
N LYS A 276 -27.50 -5.97 14.98
CA LYS A 276 -26.70 -6.29 16.15
C LYS A 276 -25.26 -6.50 15.72
N LEU A 277 -24.35 -5.74 16.30
CA LEU A 277 -22.90 -5.90 16.12
C LEU A 277 -22.32 -6.32 17.45
N PHE A 278 -21.63 -7.45 17.49
CA PHE A 278 -21.00 -7.96 18.70
C PHE A 278 -19.62 -8.53 18.39
N ASN A 279 -18.71 -8.44 19.36
CA ASN A 279 -17.42 -9.09 19.26
C ASN A 279 -17.60 -10.61 19.40
N PRO A 280 -17.22 -11.44 18.41
CA PRO A 280 -17.40 -12.89 18.47
C PRO A 280 -16.63 -13.58 19.61
N GLN A 281 -15.51 -13.01 20.05
CA GLN A 281 -14.68 -13.49 21.16
C GLN A 281 -15.16 -12.98 22.53
N HIS A 282 -15.77 -11.79 22.53
CA HIS A 282 -16.31 -11.14 23.72
C HIS A 282 -17.75 -10.69 23.50
N PRO A 283 -18.73 -11.61 23.45
CA PRO A 283 -20.10 -11.29 23.01
C PRO A 283 -20.83 -10.23 23.87
N PHE A 284 -20.38 -10.00 25.10
CA PHE A 284 -20.88 -8.92 25.96
C PHE A 284 -20.56 -7.53 25.39
N LEU A 285 -19.51 -7.40 24.57
CA LEU A 285 -19.21 -6.19 23.80
C LEU A 285 -20.11 -6.13 22.57
N GLN A 286 -21.29 -5.57 22.74
CA GLN A 286 -22.30 -5.44 21.69
C GLN A 286 -22.82 -4.01 21.55
N LYS A 287 -23.24 -3.66 20.33
CA LYS A 287 -24.01 -2.45 20.04
C LYS A 287 -25.05 -2.74 18.96
N TYR A 288 -26.02 -1.84 18.83
CA TYR A 288 -26.94 -1.84 17.71
C TYR A 288 -26.66 -0.65 16.81
N VAL A 289 -26.73 -0.86 15.50
CA VAL A 289 -26.67 0.20 14.50
C VAL A 289 -27.98 0.24 13.72
N ARG A 290 -28.32 1.42 13.22
CA ARG A 290 -29.55 1.73 12.48
C ARG A 290 -29.21 2.78 11.42
N ASN A 291 -30.07 2.92 10.40
CA ASN A 291 -29.91 3.93 9.36
C ASN A 291 -28.53 3.84 8.66
N TYR A 292 -28.25 2.67 8.10
CA TYR A 292 -26.98 2.35 7.45
C TYR A 292 -27.23 1.80 6.05
N ASP A 293 -26.20 1.87 5.21
CA ASP A 293 -26.09 1.12 3.97
C ASP A 293 -25.19 -0.09 4.19
N ALA A 294 -25.63 -1.26 3.71
CA ALA A 294 -24.82 -2.48 3.67
C ALA A 294 -24.28 -2.68 2.25
N VAL A 295 -23.00 -2.39 2.06
CA VAL A 295 -22.32 -2.52 0.77
C VAL A 295 -21.69 -3.90 0.68
N SER A 296 -22.05 -4.70 -0.33
CA SER A 296 -21.43 -6.01 -0.55
C SER A 296 -19.95 -5.86 -0.88
N MET A 297 -19.11 -6.63 -0.21
CA MET A 297 -17.66 -6.66 -0.42
C MET A 297 -17.20 -7.81 -1.32
N LEU A 298 -18.08 -8.79 -1.57
CA LEU A 298 -17.82 -9.90 -2.47
C LEU A 298 -18.66 -9.71 -3.74
N VAL A 299 -17.98 -9.63 -4.88
CA VAL A 299 -18.60 -9.49 -6.20
C VAL A 299 -18.19 -10.68 -7.09
N PRO A 300 -19.10 -11.22 -7.92
CA PRO A 300 -18.76 -12.28 -8.86
C PRO A 300 -17.70 -11.79 -9.86
N VAL A 301 -16.56 -12.47 -9.93
CA VAL A 301 -15.51 -12.21 -10.94
C VAL A 301 -15.58 -13.25 -12.06
N PHE A 302 -15.76 -14.52 -11.69
CA PHE A 302 -15.92 -15.64 -12.59
C PHE A 302 -17.18 -16.43 -12.23
N GLU A 303 -17.99 -16.78 -13.23
CA GLU A 303 -19.12 -17.70 -13.11
C GLU A 303 -18.92 -18.84 -14.10
N GLN A 304 -18.94 -20.08 -13.61
CA GLN A 304 -18.75 -21.28 -14.43
C GLN A 304 -17.49 -21.22 -15.34
N GLY A 305 -16.41 -20.60 -14.84
CA GLY A 305 -15.15 -20.42 -15.57
C GLY A 305 -15.11 -19.25 -16.55
N ILE A 306 -16.20 -18.49 -16.68
CA ILE A 306 -16.29 -17.31 -17.57
C ILE A 306 -16.12 -16.05 -16.72
N GLN A 307 -15.24 -15.14 -17.14
CA GLN A 307 -15.11 -13.84 -16.48
C GLN A 307 -16.37 -13.00 -16.73
N VAL A 308 -17.11 -12.68 -15.67
CA VAL A 308 -18.32 -11.85 -15.73
C VAL A 308 -18.08 -10.41 -15.26
N TYR A 309 -16.95 -10.17 -14.59
CA TYR A 309 -16.55 -8.85 -14.13
C TYR A 309 -15.68 -8.14 -15.17
N GLU A 310 -16.02 -6.88 -15.46
CA GLU A 310 -15.19 -6.01 -16.29
C GLU A 310 -14.02 -5.49 -15.46
N LEU A 311 -12.79 -5.74 -15.92
CA LEU A 311 -11.60 -5.31 -15.19
C LEU A 311 -11.43 -3.79 -15.31
N PRO A 312 -11.38 -3.06 -14.18
CA PRO A 312 -11.13 -1.63 -14.22
C PRO A 312 -9.69 -1.33 -14.65
N SER A 313 -9.50 -0.14 -15.19
CA SER A 313 -8.18 0.45 -15.43
C SER A 313 -7.42 0.67 -14.12
N LEU A 314 -6.10 0.85 -14.22
CA LEU A 314 -5.26 1.06 -13.05
C LEU A 314 -5.61 2.36 -12.31
N ASP A 315 -5.98 3.42 -13.04
CA ASP A 315 -6.35 4.70 -12.44
C ASP A 315 -7.70 4.61 -11.73
N GLU A 316 -8.68 3.88 -12.27
CA GLU A 316 -9.95 3.58 -11.58
C GLU A 316 -9.70 2.80 -10.27
N ILE A 317 -8.79 1.82 -10.28
CA ILE A 317 -8.42 1.09 -9.04
C ILE A 317 -7.77 2.04 -8.02
N ARG A 318 -6.89 2.94 -8.49
CA ARG A 318 -6.20 3.92 -7.64
C ARG A 318 -7.17 4.93 -7.03
N ASP A 319 -8.15 5.39 -7.80
CA ASP A 319 -9.16 6.32 -7.32
C ASP A 319 -10.15 5.64 -6.38
N TYR A 320 -10.59 4.41 -6.70
CA TYR A 320 -11.37 3.60 -5.78
C TYR A 320 -10.66 3.38 -4.44
N HIS A 321 -9.35 3.11 -4.45
CA HIS A 321 -8.57 3.00 -3.21
C HIS A 321 -8.61 4.30 -2.37
N LYS A 322 -8.48 5.47 -3.00
CA LYS A 322 -8.56 6.77 -2.30
C LYS A 322 -9.95 7.00 -1.71
N GLU A 323 -11.00 6.74 -2.49
CA GLU A 323 -12.40 6.86 -2.05
C GLU A 323 -12.69 5.93 -0.86
N GLN A 324 -12.24 4.67 -0.95
CA GLN A 324 -12.42 3.69 0.12
C GLN A 324 -11.64 4.05 1.38
N LEU A 325 -10.45 4.65 1.30
CA LEU A 325 -9.78 5.16 2.49
C LEU A 325 -10.53 6.33 3.13
N ALA A 326 -11.13 7.21 2.33
CA ALA A 326 -11.82 8.41 2.80
C ALA A 326 -13.08 8.11 3.62
N ILE A 327 -13.71 6.94 3.44
CA ILE A 327 -14.88 6.53 4.23
C ILE A 327 -14.53 6.03 5.63
N PHE A 328 -13.25 5.80 5.95
CA PHE A 328 -12.85 5.44 7.31
C PHE A 328 -12.66 6.66 8.19
N TRP A 329 -12.80 6.45 9.49
CA TRP A 329 -12.46 7.44 10.49
C TRP A 329 -10.94 7.51 10.70
N PRO A 330 -10.36 8.69 11.01
CA PRO A 330 -8.91 8.84 11.22
C PRO A 330 -8.32 7.92 12.29
N GLU A 331 -9.10 7.56 13.32
CA GLU A 331 -8.69 6.63 14.37
C GLU A 331 -8.37 5.22 13.87
N TYR A 332 -8.98 4.76 12.76
CA TYR A 332 -8.65 3.48 12.13
C TYR A 332 -7.41 3.56 11.24
N LEU A 333 -7.10 4.76 10.73
CA LEU A 333 -6.04 4.97 9.76
C LEU A 333 -4.70 5.34 10.42
N ARG A 334 -4.73 5.90 11.64
CA ARG A 334 -3.51 6.29 12.34
C ARG A 334 -2.58 5.09 12.56
N LYS A 335 -1.29 5.30 12.31
CA LYS A 335 -0.28 4.25 12.46
C LYS A 335 -0.05 3.84 13.92
N LEU A 336 0.05 4.82 14.81
CA LEU A 336 0.34 4.58 16.21
C LEU A 336 -0.96 4.30 16.95
N ASN A 337 -1.09 3.07 17.48
CA ASN A 337 -2.24 2.61 18.24
C ASN A 337 -3.58 2.87 17.51
N PRO A 338 -3.78 2.32 16.29
CA PRO A 338 -5.07 2.43 15.60
C PRO A 338 -6.19 1.85 16.47
N GLU A 339 -7.37 2.46 16.36
CA GLU A 339 -8.58 1.85 16.92
C GLU A 339 -8.89 0.54 16.18
N PHE A 340 -9.49 -0.42 16.88
CA PHE A 340 -9.88 -1.68 16.26
C PHE A 340 -11.11 -1.48 15.37
N TYR A 341 -10.94 -1.71 14.07
CA TYR A 341 -12.07 -1.78 13.14
C TYR A 341 -12.85 -3.07 13.40
N ARG A 342 -14.17 -2.96 13.54
CA ARG A 342 -15.01 -4.06 14.02
C ARG A 342 -15.39 -4.99 12.86
N ILE A 343 -14.97 -6.25 12.95
CA ILE A 343 -15.43 -7.33 12.10
C ILE A 343 -16.38 -8.20 12.93
N ASN A 344 -17.64 -8.27 12.50
CA ASN A 344 -18.71 -8.95 13.23
C ASN A 344 -19.22 -10.11 12.39
N ILE A 345 -19.73 -11.15 13.06
CA ILE A 345 -20.42 -12.25 12.40
C ILE A 345 -21.90 -12.24 12.84
N SER A 346 -22.79 -12.75 12.00
CA SER A 346 -24.20 -12.87 12.34
C SER A 346 -24.42 -13.83 13.50
N GLU A 347 -25.53 -13.66 14.21
CA GLU A 347 -25.91 -14.56 15.30
C GLU A 347 -26.04 -16.01 14.79
N LYS A 348 -26.68 -16.20 13.61
CA LYS A 348 -26.79 -17.52 12.99
C LYS A 348 -25.43 -18.16 12.70
N ALA A 349 -24.50 -17.39 12.12
CA ALA A 349 -23.16 -17.90 11.80
C ALA A 349 -22.35 -18.21 13.06
N TRP A 350 -22.50 -17.39 14.11
CA TRP A 350 -21.88 -17.65 15.41
C TRP A 350 -22.44 -18.90 16.08
N GLU A 351 -23.76 -19.04 16.13
CA GLU A 351 -24.45 -20.21 16.68
C GLU A 351 -24.05 -21.51 15.96
N LEU A 352 -23.99 -21.50 14.62
CA LEU A 352 -23.51 -22.65 13.86
C LEU A 352 -22.07 -23.01 14.24
N LYS A 353 -21.18 -22.01 14.32
CA LYS A 353 -19.79 -22.23 14.71
C LYS A 353 -19.70 -22.87 16.09
N GLN A 354 -20.41 -22.31 17.08
CA GLN A 354 -20.38 -22.82 18.45
C GLN A 354 -20.92 -24.24 18.54
N ARG A 355 -22.02 -24.54 17.83
CA ARG A 355 -22.61 -25.88 17.80
C ARG A 355 -21.64 -26.91 17.20
N MET A 356 -21.06 -26.62 16.03
CA MET A 356 -20.11 -27.54 15.40
C MET A 356 -18.83 -27.75 16.24
N MET A 357 -18.39 -26.72 16.97
CA MET A 357 -17.27 -26.86 17.90
C MET A 357 -17.62 -27.78 19.07
N ALA A 358 -18.82 -27.68 19.64
CA ALA A 358 -19.27 -28.52 20.73
C ALA A 358 -19.40 -29.99 20.29
N GLU A 359 -20.01 -30.24 19.12
CA GLU A 359 -20.18 -31.60 18.55
C GLU A 359 -18.83 -32.35 18.44
N HIS A 360 -17.75 -31.67 18.04
CA HIS A 360 -16.43 -32.30 17.94
C HIS A 360 -15.70 -32.46 19.29
N MET A 361 -16.02 -31.63 20.29
CA MET A 361 -15.44 -31.76 21.64
C MET A 361 -16.09 -32.92 22.40
N GLU A 362 -17.38 -33.20 22.14
CA GLU A 362 -18.09 -34.35 22.71
C GLU A 362 -17.67 -35.69 22.09
N GLU A 363 -17.18 -35.70 20.84
CA GLU A 363 -16.66 -36.90 20.18
C GLU A 363 -15.25 -37.32 20.66
N GLU A 364 -14.53 -36.46 21.39
CA GLU A 364 -13.18 -36.74 21.92
C GLU A 364 -13.20 -37.31 23.38
N GLU A 365 -14.37 -37.36 24.04
CA GLU A 365 -14.60 -38.04 25.34
C GLU A 365 -15.13 -39.46 25.17
#